data_AF-A0A7J4PW26-F1
#
_entry.id   AF-A0A7J4PW26-F1
#
_cell.length_a   1.000
_cell.length_b   1.000
_cell.length_c   1.000
_cell.angle_alpha   90.00
_cell.angle_beta   90.00
_cell.angle_gamma   90.00
#
_symmetry.space_group_name_H-M   'P 1'
#
loop_
_entity.id
_entity.type
_entity.pdbx_description
1 polymer ?
#
loop_
_entity_poly.entity_id
_entity_poly.type
_entity_poly.pdbx_seq_one_letter_code
_entity_poly.pdbx_strand_id
1 'polypeptide(L)' 'MVEENLEEGTEHNLKVDAKGARGEGIGRIGDFVVFVKNAKTRIGNIYKVRVTKVHRTFAYAELKDTKQQFVGNGSLVDLG' A
#
# COMPACT_ATOMS: atom_id res chain seq x y z
N MET A 1 -6.17 6.61 27.79
CA MET A 1 -6.36 7.28 26.49
C MET A 1 -5.50 6.50 25.52
N VAL A 2 -6.09 5.81 24.55
CA VAL A 2 -5.31 5.14 23.50
C VAL A 2 -5.25 6.13 22.34
N GLU A 3 -4.11 6.80 22.20
CA GLU A 3 -3.81 7.48 20.96
C GLU A 3 -3.59 6.38 19.93
N GLU A 4 -4.54 6.19 19.02
CA GLU A 4 -4.33 5.43 17.80
C GLU A 4 -3.42 6.28 16.88
N ASN A 5 -2.21 6.55 17.38
CA ASN A 5 -1.17 7.29 16.67
C ASN A 5 -0.58 6.32 15.67
N LEU A 6 -0.69 6.67 14.40
CA LEU A 6 0.18 6.10 13.40
C LEU A 6 1.62 6.51 13.77
N GLU A 7 2.43 5.56 14.22
CA GLU A 7 3.79 5.84 14.71
C GLU A 7 4.81 5.81 13.58
N GLU A 8 5.76 6.76 13.60
CA GLU A 8 6.88 6.77 12.66
C GLU A 8 7.81 5.58 12.90
N GLY A 9 8.11 4.86 11.82
CA GLY A 9 8.97 3.68 11.84
C GLY A 9 8.22 2.35 11.95
N THR A 10 6.93 2.37 12.29
CA THR A 10 6.10 1.18 12.47
C THR A 10 5.50 0.71 11.14
N GLU A 11 5.28 -0.61 11.04
CA GLU A 11 4.69 -1.25 9.88
C GLU A 11 3.18 -1.40 10.07
N HIS A 12 2.40 -0.89 9.12
CA HIS A 12 0.95 -0.99 9.14
C HIS A 12 0.40 -1.58 7.83
N ASN A 13 -0.76 -2.20 7.95
CA ASN A 13 -1.53 -2.70 6.83
C ASN A 13 -2.30 -1.53 6.19
N LEU A 14 -1.83 -1.07 5.04
CA LEU A 14 -2.51 -0.05 4.26
C LEU A 14 -3.24 -0.66 3.08
N LYS A 15 -4.53 -0.34 2.95
CA LYS A 15 -5.29 -0.62 1.73
C LYS A 15 -4.97 0.43 0.67
N VAL A 16 -4.45 -0.02 -0.46
CA VAL A 16 -4.22 0.86 -1.62
C VAL A 16 -5.50 0.91 -2.45
N ASP A 17 -6.15 2.06 -2.46
CA ASP A 17 -7.42 2.29 -3.16
C ASP A 17 -7.22 2.82 -4.58
N ALA A 18 -6.13 3.53 -4.81
CA ALA A 18 -5.77 4.04 -6.12
C ALA A 18 -4.25 4.02 -6.36
N LYS A 19 -3.88 3.89 -7.63
CA LYS A 19 -2.50 4.06 -8.10
C LYS A 19 -2.44 5.22 -9.08
N GLY A 20 -1.58 6.18 -8.81
CA GLY A 20 -1.30 7.29 -9.72
C GLY A 20 -0.59 6.81 -10.99
N ALA A 21 -0.75 7.56 -12.08
CA ALA A 21 -0.12 7.27 -13.37
C ALA A 21 1.42 7.15 -13.32
N ARG A 22 2.05 7.76 -12.30
CA ARG A 22 3.51 7.74 -12.07
C ARG A 22 3.96 6.58 -11.16
N GLY A 23 3.05 5.69 -10.74
CA GLY A 23 3.37 4.56 -9.87
C GLY A 23 3.34 4.87 -8.38
N GLU A 24 2.67 5.96 -7.99
CA GLU A 24 2.43 6.34 -6.59
C GLU A 24 1.18 5.64 -6.07
N GLY A 25 1.22 5.11 -4.85
CA GLY A 25 0.06 4.45 -4.23
C GLY A 25 -0.63 5.40 -3.29
N ILE A 26 -1.94 5.50 -3.43
CA ILE A 26 -2.78 6.30 -2.54
C ILE A 26 -3.62 5.30 -1.74
N GLY A 27 -3.41 5.30 -0.43
CA GLY A 27 -4.21 4.51 0.49
C GLY A 27 -4.87 5.40 1.53
N ARG A 28 -5.87 4.86 2.22
CA ARG A 28 -6.57 5.55 3.30
C ARG A 28 -6.72 4.59 4.49
N ILE A 29 -6.41 5.09 5.68
CA ILE A 29 -6.64 4.40 6.96
C ILE A 29 -7.61 5.27 7.74
N GLY A 30 -8.87 4.87 7.84
CA GLY A 30 -9.92 5.69 8.44
C GLY A 30 -10.05 7.04 7.72
N ASP A 31 -9.78 8.13 8.44
CA ASP A 31 -9.79 9.51 7.93
C ASP A 31 -8.41 10.01 7.47
N PHE A 32 -7.35 9.22 7.65
CA PHE A 32 -5.99 9.61 7.27
C PHE A 32 -5.65 9.15 5.85
N VAL A 33 -5.18 10.09 5.03
CA VAL A 33 -4.64 9.79 3.70
C VAL A 33 -3.18 9.38 3.83
N VAL A 34 -2.83 8.18 3.38
CA VAL A 34 -1.45 7.68 3.43
C VAL A 34 -0.89 7.60 2.02
N PHE A 35 0.16 8.36 1.77
CA PHE A 35 0.88 8.37 0.50
C PHE A 35 1.98 7.33 0.54
N VAL A 36 1.90 6.36 -0.38
CA VAL A 36 2.90 5.30 -0.51
C VAL A 36 3.78 5.55 -1.72
N LYS A 37 5.06 5.78 -1.45
CA LYS A 37 6.05 5.86 -2.51
C LYS A 37 6.28 4.45 -3.08
N ASN A 38 6.24 4.31 -4.41
CA ASN A 38 6.54 3.07 -5.14
C ASN A 38 5.47 1.96 -5.05
N ALA A 39 4.20 2.30 -5.27
CA ALA A 39 3.14 1.31 -5.38
C ALA A 39 3.12 0.70 -6.79
N LYS A 40 4.06 -0.18 -7.08
CA LYS A 40 4.02 -1.07 -8.25
C LYS A 40 2.99 -2.20 -8.11
N THR A 41 1.99 -1.97 -7.27
CA THR A 41 1.16 -2.99 -6.68
C THR A 41 -0.27 -2.87 -7.19
N ARG A 42 -0.99 -3.99 -7.27
CA ARG A 42 -2.38 -4.02 -7.76
C ARG A 42 -3.29 -3.27 -6.78
N ILE A 43 -4.18 -2.46 -7.36
CA ILE A 43 -5.16 -1.67 -6.63
C ILE A 43 -6.17 -2.61 -5.94
N GLY A 44 -6.62 -2.25 -4.73
CA GLY A 44 -7.63 -2.99 -3.97
C GLY A 44 -7.07 -3.99 -2.96
N ASN A 45 -5.76 -4.19 -2.94
CA ASN A 45 -5.08 -5.09 -2.00
C ASN A 45 -4.52 -4.32 -0.79
N ILE A 46 -4.30 -5.08 0.29
CA ILE A 46 -3.72 -4.59 1.54
C ILE A 46 -2.22 -4.91 1.52
N TYR A 47 -1.38 -3.90 1.70
CA TYR A 47 0.07 -4.05 1.72
C TYR A 47 0.62 -3.65 3.07
N LYS A 48 1.71 -4.32 3.46
CA LYS A 48 2.53 -3.85 4.57
C LYS A 48 3.35 -2.66 4.10
N VAL A 49 3.05 -1.51 4.68
CA VAL A 49 3.80 -0.27 4.45
C VAL A 49 4.48 0.12 5.74
N ARG A 50 5.66 0.71 5.61
CA ARG A 50 6.37 1.29 6.74
C ARG A 50 6.10 2.79 6.74
N VAL A 51 5.50 3.27 7.82
CA VAL A 51 5.23 4.69 7.96
C VAL A 51 6.55 5.39 8.28
N THR A 52 6.92 6.39 7.49
CA THR A 52 8.15 7.16 7.69
C THR A 52 7.88 8.48 8.36
N LYS A 53 6.69 9.05 8.15
CA LYS A 53 6.31 10.33 8.74
C LYS A 53 4.79 10.46 8.83
N VAL A 54 4.30 10.96 9.95
CA VAL A 54 2.87 11.19 10.17
C VAL A 54 2.62 12.66 10.39
N HIS A 55 1.57 13.17 9.73
CA HIS A 55 1.05 14.51 9.90
C HIS A 55 -0.38 14.44 10.42
N ARG A 56 -0.94 15.61 10.76
CA ARG A 56 -2.27 15.73 11.39
C ARG A 56 -3.44 15.21 10.53
N THR A 57 -3.27 15.17 9.21
CA THR A 57 -4.34 14.79 8.25
C THR A 57 -3.88 13.79 7.18
N PHE A 58 -2.58 13.46 7.15
CA PHE A 58 -2.01 12.51 6.19
C PHE A 58 -0.71 11.92 6.73
N ALA A 59 -0.23 10.84 6.11
CA ALA A 59 1.06 10.25 6.43
C ALA A 59 1.81 9.84 5.17
N TYR A 60 3.12 9.76 5.29
CA TYR A 60 4.00 9.19 4.28
C TYR A 60 4.45 7.81 4.73
N ALA A 61 4.37 6.87 3.80
CA ALA A 61 4.84 5.52 3.99
C ALA A 61 5.60 5.03 2.76
N GLU A 62 6.44 4.04 2.98
CA GLU A 62 7.14 3.30 1.93
C GLU A 62 6.64 1.86 1.88
N LEU A 63 6.48 1.33 0.67
CA LEU A 63 6.07 -0.05 0.48
C LEU A 63 7.27 -0.96 0.71
N LYS A 64 7.20 -1.83 1.73
CA LYS A 64 8.14 -2.94 1.90
C LYS A 64 7.67 -4.06 0.97
N ASP A 65 8.05 -3.98 -0.30
CA ASP A 65 7.72 -5.00 -1.30
C ASP A 65 8.41 -6.32 -0.93
N THR A 66 7.70 -7.18 -0.20
CA THR A 66 7.97 -8.61 -0.21
C THR A 66 7.07 -9.21 -1.29
N LYS A 67 7.70 -9.62 -2.39
CA LYS A 67 7.14 -10.38 -3.51
C LYS A 67 5.86 -11.15 -3.15
N GLN A 68 4.70 -10.78 -3.70
CA GLN A 68 3.76 -11.73 -4.29
C GLN A 68 2.59 -11.01 -4.98
N GLN A 69 2.71 -10.71 -6.27
CA GLN A 69 1.52 -10.48 -7.12
C GLN A 69 1.73 -11.06 -8.50
N PHE A 70 1.58 -12.38 -8.57
CA PHE A 70 1.07 -13.06 -9.75
C PHE A 70 -0.38 -13.40 -9.46
N VAL A 71 -1.35 -12.81 -10.16
CA VAL A 71 -2.52 -13.57 -10.66
C VAL A 71 -3.24 -12.83 -11.79
N GLY A 72 -3.36 -13.46 -12.95
CA GLY A 72 -4.44 -13.23 -13.94
C GLY A 72 -4.00 -12.44 -15.18
N ASN A 73 -4.05 -12.96 -16.40
CA ASN A 73 -4.64 -14.21 -16.91
C ASN A 73 -3.87 -14.62 -18.18
N GLY A 74 -3.30 -15.81 -18.22
CA GLY A 74 -2.59 -16.32 -19.40
C GLY A 74 -2.67 -17.84 -19.40
N SER A 75 -3.72 -18.34 -20.02
CA SER A 75 -4.13 -19.73 -20.13
C SER A 75 -2.97 -20.71 -20.30
N LEU A 76 -2.95 -21.76 -19.47
CA LEU A 76 -2.35 -23.04 -19.86
C LEU A 76 -3.30 -23.68 -20.88
N VAL A 77 -2.91 -23.63 -22.15
CA VAL A 77 -3.31 -24.68 -23.09
C VAL A 77 -2.10 -25.59 -23.23
N ASP A 78 -2.19 -26.73 -22.56
CA ASP A 78 -1.40 -27.88 -22.93
C ASP A 78 -1.98 -28.38 -24.25
N LEU A 79 -1.23 -28.28 -25.34
CA LEU A 79 -1.47 -29.11 -26.53
C LEU A 79 -0.22 -29.95 -26.71
N GLY A 80 -0.40 -31.26 -26.53
CA GLY A 80 0.60 -32.29 -26.82
C GLY A 80 0.94 -32.42 -28.29
#